data_AF-A0A0L0UJA5-F1
#
_entry.id   AF-A0A0L0UJA5-F1
#
_cell.length_a   1.000
_cell.length_b   1.000
_cell.length_c   1.000
_cell.angle_alpha   90.00
_cell.angle_beta   90.00
_cell.angle_gamma   90.00
#
_symmetry.space_group_name_H-M   'P 1'
#
loop_
_entity.id
_entity.type
_entity.pdbx_description
1 polymer ?
#
loop_
_entity_poly.entity_id
_entity_poly.type
_entity_poly.pdbx_seq_one_letter_code
_entity_poly.pdbx_strand_id
1 'polypeptide(L)'
;MELGTDTPAIWTALHEAHQDSSAGGRMYWLRRLVTTKMTGDDIELHIDQMSSNSERLAALVTKAKPLTVADIHATGLINSLPIDWQPR
;
A
#
# COMPACT_ATOMS: atom_id res chain seq x y z
N MET A 1 21.92 -21.85 -7.47
CA MET A 1 21.13 -22.08 -6.25
C MET A 1 19.70 -21.76 -6.64
N GLU A 2 18.86 -22.79 -6.78
CA GLU A 2 17.46 -22.64 -7.12
C GLU A 2 16.76 -21.79 -6.04
N LEU A 3 16.02 -20.77 -6.46
CA LEU A 3 15.13 -20.03 -5.58
C LEU A 3 13.92 -20.94 -5.31
N GLY A 4 14.08 -21.84 -4.34
CA GLY A 4 12.97 -22.58 -3.76
C GLY A 4 11.92 -21.59 -3.28
N THR A 5 10.71 -21.74 -3.80
CA THR A 5 9.53 -20.94 -3.47
C THR A 5 9.07 -21.24 -2.05
N ASP A 6 9.74 -20.68 -1.05
CA ASP A 6 9.24 -20.69 0.33
C ASP A 6 8.20 -19.58 0.49
N THR A 7 6.96 -19.88 0.07
CA THR A 7 5.76 -19.08 0.31
C THR A 7 5.65 -18.61 1.77
N PRO A 8 6.03 -19.40 2.80
CA PRO A 8 6.00 -18.94 4.19
C PRO A 8 6.99 -17.80 4.47
N ALA A 9 8.21 -17.85 3.92
CA ALA A 9 9.20 -16.80 4.13
C ALA A 9 8.79 -15.47 3.48
N ILE A 10 8.17 -15.55 2.29
CA ILE A 10 7.59 -14.38 1.62
C ILE A 10 6.44 -13.79 2.45
N TRP A 11 5.58 -14.65 3.02
CA TRP A 11 4.47 -14.21 3.86
C TRP A 11 4.95 -13.59 5.18
N THR A 12 5.96 -14.18 5.83
CA THR A 12 6.59 -13.63 7.02
C THR A 12 7.21 -12.27 6.75
N ALA A 13 7.98 -12.12 5.66
CA ALA A 13 8.56 -10.83 5.28
C ALA A 13 7.49 -9.78 4.96
N LEU A 14 6.39 -10.16 4.32
CA LEU A 14 5.26 -9.27 4.04
C LEU A 14 4.56 -8.84 5.33
N HIS A 15 4.36 -9.78 6.27
CA HIS A 15 3.76 -9.53 7.57
C HIS A 15 4.65 -8.65 8.46
N GLU A 16 5.95 -8.87 8.48
CA GLU A 16 6.93 -8.04 9.19
C GLU A 16 7.02 -6.62 8.62
N ALA A 17 7.02 -6.48 7.29
CA ALA A 17 6.96 -5.17 6.63
C ALA A 17 5.64 -4.43 6.93
N HIS A 18 4.55 -5.16 7.15
CA HIS A 18 3.27 -4.60 7.61
C HIS A 18 3.31 -4.18 9.09
N GLN A 19 4.08 -4.87 9.94
CA GLN A 19 4.22 -4.60 11.38
C GLN A 19 5.19 -3.45 11.70
N ASP A 20 6.14 -3.12 10.82
CA ASP A 20 6.87 -1.85 10.92
C ASP A 20 5.89 -0.71 10.62
N SER A 21 5.43 -0.04 11.67
CA SER A 21 4.42 1.02 11.63
C SER A 21 4.72 2.14 10.63
N SER A 22 5.95 2.24 10.14
CA SER A 22 6.35 3.20 9.11
C SER A 22 6.23 2.70 7.67
N ALA A 23 6.49 1.42 7.39
CA ALA A 23 6.34 0.84 6.05
C ALA A 23 4.87 0.47 5.76
N GLY A 24 4.20 -0.12 6.76
CA GLY A 24 2.75 -0.41 6.68
C GLY A 24 1.91 0.83 6.41
N GLY A 25 2.27 1.98 7.01
CA GLY A 25 1.58 3.26 6.77
C GLY A 25 1.73 3.77 5.34
N ARG A 26 2.93 3.73 4.75
CA ARG A 26 3.16 4.14 3.35
C ARG A 26 2.40 3.23 2.39
N MET A 27 2.49 1.92 2.58
CA MET A 27 1.78 0.94 1.75
C MET A 27 0.26 1.11 1.84
N TYR A 28 -0.27 1.39 3.04
CA TYR A 28 -1.69 1.64 3.27
C TYR A 28 -2.20 2.87 2.51
N TRP A 29 -1.52 4.02 2.64
CA TRP A 29 -1.95 5.25 1.95
C TRP A 29 -1.71 5.19 0.45
N LEU A 30 -0.64 4.51 -0.01
CA LEU A 30 -0.44 4.22 -1.43
C LEU A 30 -1.60 3.37 -1.97
N ARG A 31 -1.97 2.29 -1.26
CA ARG A 31 -3.11 1.43 -1.63
C ARG A 31 -4.38 2.25 -1.75
N ARG A 32 -4.73 3.04 -0.71
CA ARG A 32 -5.91 3.92 -0.73
C ARG A 32 -5.88 4.87 -1.92
N LEU A 33 -4.77 5.56 -2.16
CA LEU A 33 -4.63 6.51 -3.28
C LEU A 33 -4.92 5.85 -4.64
N VAL A 34 -4.39 4.65 -4.90
CA VAL A 34 -4.54 3.98 -6.21
C VAL A 34 -5.82 3.17 -6.36
N THR A 35 -6.48 2.80 -5.27
CA THR A 35 -7.74 2.03 -5.30
C THR A 35 -8.99 2.88 -5.09
N THR A 36 -8.88 4.10 -4.56
CA THR A 36 -10.03 5.01 -4.44
C THR A 36 -10.67 5.23 -5.81
N LYS A 37 -11.95 4.91 -5.91
CA LYS A 37 -12.78 5.12 -7.10
C LYS A 37 -13.77 6.23 -6.82
N MET A 38 -14.09 7.00 -7.86
CA MET A 38 -15.20 7.94 -7.81
C MET A 38 -16.50 7.16 -7.59
N THR A 39 -17.32 7.65 -6.67
CA THR A 39 -18.66 7.13 -6.41
C THR A 39 -19.67 8.25 -6.59
N GLY A 40 -20.73 8.03 -7.36
CA GLY A 40 -21.67 9.09 -7.72
C GLY A 40 -21.10 10.02 -8.81
N ASP A 41 -21.55 11.27 -8.79
CA ASP A 41 -21.28 12.30 -9.82
C ASP A 41 -20.50 13.52 -9.30
N ASP A 42 -20.18 13.58 -8.00
CA ASP A 42 -19.40 14.66 -7.40
C ASP A 42 -17.88 14.47 -7.61
N ILE A 43 -17.36 15.09 -8.66
CA ILE A 43 -15.94 15.03 -9.02
C ILE A 43 -15.07 15.86 -8.08
N GLU A 44 -15.58 16.96 -7.52
CA GLU A 44 -14.84 17.82 -6.61
C GLU A 44 -14.54 17.06 -5.30
N LEU A 45 -15.57 16.41 -4.74
CA LEU A 45 -15.41 15.54 -3.57
C LEU A 45 -14.42 14.41 -3.83
N HIS A 46 -14.43 13.82 -5.02
CA HIS A 46 -13.48 12.77 -5.37
C HIS A 46 -12.03 13.29 -5.44
N ILE A 47 -11.82 14.47 -6.03
CA ILE A 47 -10.50 15.12 -6.10
C ILE A 47 -9.99 15.42 -4.68
N ASP A 48 -10.85 15.95 -3.80
CA ASP A 48 -10.48 16.24 -2.41
C ASP A 48 -10.08 14.97 -1.65
N GLN A 49 -10.81 13.86 -1.84
CA GLN A 49 -10.45 12.57 -1.25
C GLN A 49 -9.11 12.05 -1.76
N MET A 50 -8.84 12.16 -3.07
CA MET A 50 -7.54 11.80 -3.64
C MET A 50 -6.41 12.68 -3.11
N SER A 51 -6.64 13.99 -2.96
CA SER A 51 -5.66 14.93 -2.39
C SER A 51 -5.34 14.56 -0.94
N SER A 52 -6.36 14.30 -0.12
CA SER A 52 -6.18 13.89 1.27
C SER A 52 -5.36 12.59 1.40
N ASN A 53 -5.62 11.59 0.55
CA ASN A 53 -4.83 10.36 0.52
C ASN A 53 -3.36 10.65 0.13
N SER A 54 -3.13 11.52 -0.85
CA SER A 54 -1.80 11.93 -1.29
C SER A 54 -1.02 12.66 -0.18
N GLU A 55 -1.65 13.59 0.53
CA GLU A 55 -1.05 14.32 1.66
C GLU A 55 -0.64 13.38 2.79
N ARG A 56 -1.49 12.40 3.10
CA ARG A 56 -1.21 11.39 4.14
C ARG A 56 -0.05 10.48 3.75
N LEU A 57 0.05 10.10 2.47
CA LEU A 57 1.22 9.39 1.95
C LEU A 57 2.48 10.26 2.02
N ALA A 58 2.39 11.51 1.58
CA ALA A 58 3.52 12.46 1.56
C ALA A 58 4.08 12.71 2.96
N ALA A 59 3.22 12.79 3.98
CA ALA A 59 3.63 12.95 5.38
C ALA A 59 4.50 11.79 5.91
N LEU A 60 4.40 10.60 5.30
CA LEU A 60 5.17 9.41 5.70
C LEU A 60 6.43 9.19 4.84
N VAL A 61 6.50 9.80 3.66
CA VAL A 61 7.65 9.71 2.76
C VAL A 61 8.68 10.77 3.15
N THR A 62 9.78 10.32 3.75
CA THR A 62 10.87 11.20 4.19
C THR A 62 12.19 10.76 3.57
N LYS A 63 13.23 11.60 3.62
CA LYS A 63 14.58 11.19 3.15
C LYS A 63 15.10 9.94 3.87
N ALA A 64 14.79 9.79 5.16
CA ALA A 64 15.18 8.63 5.95
C ALA A 64 14.31 7.39 5.69
N LYS A 65 13.08 7.59 5.20
CA LYS A 65 12.09 6.55 4.92
C LYS A 65 11.41 6.84 3.57
N PRO A 66 12.11 6.60 2.44
CA PRO A 66 11.55 6.86 1.12
C PRO A 66 10.44 5.87 0.78
N LEU A 67 9.60 6.21 -0.20
CA LEU A 67 8.76 5.23 -0.85
C LEU A 67 9.64 4.39 -1.78
N THR A 68 9.69 3.07 -1.56
CA THR A 68 10.57 2.17 -2.29
C THR A 68 9.81 1.37 -3.36
N VAL A 69 10.55 0.79 -4.30
CA VAL A 69 9.99 -0.18 -5.27
C VAL A 69 9.41 -1.40 -4.55
N ALA A 70 9.99 -1.81 -3.42
CA ALA A 70 9.47 -2.91 -2.61
C ALA A 70 8.10 -2.57 -2.01
N ASP A 71 7.92 -1.35 -1.49
CA ASP A 71 6.61 -0.88 -0.99
C ASP A 71 5.55 -0.92 -2.11
N ILE A 72 5.90 -0.45 -3.32
CA ILE A 72 5.01 -0.43 -4.48
C ILE A 72 4.66 -1.87 -4.92
N HIS A 73 5.65 -2.75 -5.03
CA HIS A 73 5.45 -4.15 -5.40
C HIS A 73 4.56 -4.88 -4.38
N ALA A 74 4.82 -4.69 -3.09
CA ALA A 74 4.02 -5.29 -2.02
C ALA A 74 2.57 -4.76 -2.02
N THR A 75 2.37 -3.45 -2.21
CA THR A 75 1.03 -2.89 -2.38
C THR A 75 0.31 -3.44 -3.62
N GLY A 76 1.03 -3.59 -4.73
CA GLY A 76 0.50 -4.20 -5.96
C GLY A 76 0.08 -5.65 -5.73
N LEU A 77 0.91 -6.44 -5.05
CA LEU A 77 0.61 -7.82 -4.66
C LEU A 77 -0.63 -7.88 -3.76
N ILE A 78 -0.71 -7.05 -2.72
CA ILE A 78 -1.90 -6.97 -1.85
C ILE A 78 -3.16 -6.66 -2.66
N ASN A 79 -3.09 -5.69 -3.58
CA ASN A 79 -4.23 -5.32 -4.41
C ASN A 79 -4.66 -6.41 -5.40
N SER A 80 -3.75 -7.35 -5.73
CA SER A 80 -4.04 -8.48 -6.62
C SER A 80 -4.74 -9.65 -5.92
N LEU A 81 -4.75 -9.68 -4.59
CA LEU A 81 -5.39 -10.74 -3.80
C LEU A 81 -6.93 -10.62 -3.85
N PRO A 82 -7.66 -11.73 -3.65
CA PRO A 82 -9.10 -11.68 -3.38
C PRO A 82 -9.43 -10.72 -2.23
N ILE A 83 -10.56 -10.01 -2.32
CA ILE A 83 -10.90 -8.93 -1.39
C ILE A 83 -11.02 -9.40 0.07
N ASP A 84 -11.43 -10.64 0.28
CA ASP A 84 -11.52 -11.32 1.57
C ASP A 84 -10.14 -11.62 2.19
N TRP A 85 -9.06 -11.57 1.39
CA TRP A 85 -7.68 -11.81 1.82
C TRP A 85 -6.89 -10.50 1.98
N GLN A 86 -7.46 -9.37 1.57
CA GLN A 86 -6.80 -8.09 1.72
C GLN A 86 -6.91 -7.59 3.17
N PRO A 87 -5.85 -6.96 3.72
CA PRO A 87 -5.93 -6.35 5.05
C PRO A 87 -7.02 -5.28 5.07
N ARG A 88 -7.82 -5.28 6.15
CA ARG A 88 -8.89 -4.30 6.38
C ARG A 88 -8.34 -2.95 6.80
#